data_AF-A0A414U9L6-F1
#
_entry.id   AF-A0A414U9L6-F1
#
_cell.length_a   1.000
_cell.length_b   1.000
_cell.length_c   1.000
_cell.angle_alpha   90.00
_cell.angle_beta   90.00
_cell.angle_gamma   90.00
#
_symmetry.space_group_name_H-M   'P 1'
#
loop_
_entity.id
_entity.type
_entity.pdbx_description
1 polymer ?
#
loop_
_entity_poly.entity_id
_entity_poly.type
_entity_poly.pdbx_seq_one_letter_code
_entity_poly.pdbx_strand_id
1 'polypeptide(L)'
;MEENEKRRNVELAYLSLMLSGKKVSECELASEVLKISRAKGEKSLAMLVQSSIKITVKVLSVVLEESSKRYVITFRQIGGDSDETIRSERTDGRRGKDVMQLWGRDLKNHICILFKHNEESKDPSKSGGFRVAPFVIDLGLEKN
;
A
#
# COMPACT_ATOMS: atom_id res chain seq x y z
N MET A 1 -15.36 -4.14 -22.70
CA MET A 1 -14.86 -3.71 -21.37
C MET A 1 -13.45 -3.14 -21.50
N GLU A 2 -12.51 -3.90 -22.04
CA GLU A 2 -11.10 -3.47 -22.22
C GLU A 2 -10.93 -2.22 -23.10
N GLU A 3 -11.71 -2.07 -24.18
CA GLU A 3 -11.64 -0.87 -25.04
C GLU A 3 -12.14 0.40 -24.32
N ASN A 4 -13.19 0.27 -23.50
CA ASN A 4 -13.70 1.38 -22.69
C ASN A 4 -12.67 1.81 -21.63
N GLU A 5 -11.94 0.87 -21.04
CA GLU A 5 -10.86 1.18 -20.10
C GLU A 5 -9.68 1.89 -20.77
N LYS A 6 -9.31 1.47 -21.99
CA LYS A 6 -8.25 2.13 -22.77
C LYS A 6 -8.62 3.59 -23.07
N ARG A 7 -9.85 3.85 -23.54
CA ARG A 7 -10.35 5.21 -23.75
C ARG A 7 -10.36 6.02 -22.46
N ARG A 8 -10.85 5.43 -21.36
CA ARG A 8 -10.88 6.09 -20.05
C ARG A 8 -9.48 6.46 -19.54
N ASN A 9 -8.47 5.63 -19.77
CA ASN A 9 -7.11 5.95 -19.37
C ASN A 9 -6.54 7.15 -20.15
N VAL A 10 -6.86 7.26 -21.44
CA VAL A 10 -6.49 8.42 -22.26
C VAL A 10 -7.19 9.69 -21.76
N GLU A 11 -8.48 9.63 -21.44
CA GLU A 11 -9.23 10.75 -20.85
C GLU A 11 -8.60 11.22 -19.52
N LEU A 12 -8.31 10.28 -18.62
CA LEU A 12 -7.71 10.60 -17.32
C LEU A 12 -6.30 11.15 -17.46
N ALA A 13 -5.52 10.65 -18.42
CA ALA A 13 -4.18 11.17 -18.73
C ALA A 13 -4.25 12.61 -19.23
N TYR A 14 -5.19 12.90 -20.14
CA TYR A 14 -5.44 14.25 -20.63
C TYR A 14 -5.81 15.20 -19.49
N LEU A 15 -6.77 14.81 -18.63
CA LEU A 15 -7.18 15.60 -17.48
C LEU A 15 -6.04 15.82 -16.47
N SER A 16 -5.24 14.79 -16.18
CA SER A 16 -4.07 14.87 -15.29
C SER A 16 -3.07 15.93 -15.75
N LEU A 17 -2.74 15.94 -17.04
CA LEU A 17 -1.81 16.91 -17.63
C LEU A 17 -2.38 18.34 -17.55
N MET A 18 -3.65 18.51 -17.93
CA MET A 18 -4.33 19.81 -17.89
C MET A 18 -4.38 20.39 -16.47
N LEU A 19 -4.74 19.58 -15.47
CA LEU A 19 -4.75 20.00 -14.06
C LEU A 19 -3.35 20.33 -13.53
N SER A 20 -2.33 19.67 -14.06
CA SER A 20 -0.93 19.95 -13.74
C SER A 20 -0.37 21.18 -14.47
N GLY A 21 -1.18 21.88 -15.27
CA GLY A 21 -0.75 23.03 -16.08
C GLY A 21 0.21 22.67 -17.21
N LYS A 22 0.29 21.39 -17.59
CA LYS A 22 1.16 20.93 -18.68
C LYS A 22 0.43 21.02 -20.01
N LYS A 23 1.13 21.46 -21.05
CA LYS A 23 0.62 21.37 -22.42
C LYS A 23 0.44 19.89 -22.77
N VAL A 24 -0.58 19.57 -23.54
CA VAL A 24 -0.80 18.19 -23.97
C VAL A 24 -0.15 17.98 -25.33
N SER A 25 0.94 17.20 -25.35
CA SER A 25 1.53 16.62 -26.56
C SER A 25 1.28 15.11 -26.63
N GLU A 26 1.39 14.51 -27.82
CA GLU A 26 1.24 13.06 -27.99
C GLU A 26 2.22 12.26 -27.12
N CYS A 27 3.47 12.72 -27.01
CA CYS A 27 4.49 12.07 -26.19
C CYS A 27 4.17 12.16 -24.68
N GLU A 28 3.74 13.33 -24.20
CA GLU A 28 3.34 13.50 -22.79
C GLU A 28 2.09 12.69 -22.46
N LEU A 29 1.11 12.69 -23.37
CA LEU A 29 -0.12 11.92 -23.20
C LEU A 29 0.18 10.42 -23.14
N ALA A 30 1.00 9.89 -24.06
CA ALA A 30 1.41 8.49 -24.03
C ALA A 30 2.15 8.12 -22.74
N SER A 31 3.07 8.97 -22.29
CA SER A 31 3.77 8.78 -21.00
C SER A 31 2.81 8.74 -19.82
N GLU A 32 1.84 9.65 -19.79
CA GLU A 32 0.87 9.75 -18.71
C GLU A 32 -0.11 8.57 -18.69
N VAL A 33 -0.56 8.11 -19.86
CA VAL A 33 -1.35 6.87 -20.01
C VAL A 33 -0.60 5.67 -19.44
N LEU A 34 0.70 5.54 -19.73
CA LEU A 34 1.53 4.45 -19.18
C LEU A 34 1.65 4.53 -17.65
N LYS A 35 1.73 5.73 -17.07
CA LYS A 35 1.74 5.90 -15.60
C LYS A 35 0.41 5.47 -15.00
N ILE A 36 -0.73 5.86 -15.59
CA ILE A 36 -2.06 5.44 -15.14
C ILE A 36 -2.20 3.93 -15.22
N SER A 37 -1.80 3.32 -16.33
CA SER A 37 -1.83 1.86 -16.49
C SER A 37 -1.00 1.16 -15.41
N ARG A 38 0.21 1.65 -15.11
CA ARG A 38 1.05 1.14 -14.02
C ARG A 38 0.40 1.32 -12.64
N ALA A 39 -0.23 2.46 -12.40
CA ALA A 39 -0.93 2.77 -11.15
C ALA A 39 -2.19 1.92 -10.94
N LYS A 40 -2.78 1.39 -12.02
CA LYS A 40 -3.92 0.47 -12.00
C LYS A 40 -3.55 -1.02 -11.99
N GLY A 41 -2.26 -1.35 -12.10
CA GLY A 41 -1.83 -2.75 -12.05
C GLY A 41 -2.26 -3.39 -10.73
N GLU A 42 -2.68 -4.66 -10.76
CA GLU A 42 -3.21 -5.38 -9.57
C GLU A 42 -2.25 -5.33 -8.37
N LYS A 43 -0.95 -5.43 -8.63
CA LYS A 43 0.11 -5.36 -7.61
C LYS A 43 0.58 -3.93 -7.29
N SER A 44 -0.07 -2.90 -7.81
CA SER A 44 0.25 -1.52 -7.45
C SER A 44 -0.20 -1.24 -6.01
N LEU A 45 0.48 -0.31 -5.33
CA LEU A 45 0.13 0.05 -3.96
C LEU A 45 -1.33 0.56 -3.86
N ALA A 46 -1.78 1.34 -4.84
CA ALA A 46 -3.15 1.87 -4.88
C ALA A 46 -4.20 0.74 -4.92
N MET A 47 -3.99 -0.26 -5.77
CA MET A 47 -4.91 -1.40 -5.88
C MET A 47 -4.86 -2.30 -4.63
N LEU A 48 -3.67 -2.53 -4.08
CA LEU A 48 -3.51 -3.28 -2.82
C LEU A 48 -4.24 -2.57 -1.67
N VAL A 49 -4.10 -1.26 -1.55
CA VAL A 49 -4.77 -0.44 -0.54
C VAL A 49 -6.29 -0.45 -0.71
N GLN A 50 -6.80 -0.37 -1.95
CA GLN A 50 -8.23 -0.42 -2.22
C GLN A 50 -8.85 -1.79 -1.90
N SER A 51 -8.13 -2.87 -2.16
CA SER A 51 -8.54 -4.26 -1.88
C SER A 51 -8.21 -4.72 -0.45
N SER A 52 -7.62 -3.85 0.38
CA SER A 52 -7.29 -4.16 1.76
C SER A 52 -8.46 -3.96 2.71
N ILE A 53 -8.47 -4.74 3.78
CA ILE A 53 -9.29 -4.46 4.97
C ILE A 53 -8.62 -3.33 5.74
N LYS A 54 -9.40 -2.31 6.12
CA LYS A 54 -8.92 -1.16 6.89
C LYS A 54 -9.27 -1.36 8.36
N ILE A 55 -8.28 -1.26 9.24
CA ILE A 55 -8.50 -1.34 10.68
C ILE A 55 -7.79 -0.18 11.39
N THR A 56 -8.46 0.39 12.39
CA THR A 56 -7.86 1.39 13.27
C THR A 56 -7.20 0.69 14.45
N VAL A 57 -5.93 0.99 14.69
CA VAL A 57 -5.11 0.29 15.68
C VAL A 57 -4.24 1.25 16.46
N LYS A 58 -3.80 0.83 17.64
CA LYS A 58 -2.63 1.37 18.33
C LYS A 58 -1.42 0.52 17.96
N VAL A 59 -0.39 1.14 17.40
CA VAL A 59 0.87 0.45 17.08
C VAL A 59 1.70 0.31 18.35
N LEU A 60 2.15 -0.90 18.65
CA LEU A 60 2.92 -1.23 19.86
C LEU A 60 4.43 -1.34 19.57
N SER A 61 4.79 -1.85 18.39
CA SER A 61 6.17 -1.91 17.93
C SER A 61 6.25 -2.09 16.41
N VAL A 62 7.30 -1.56 15.82
CA VAL A 62 7.69 -1.82 14.42
C VAL A 62 9.16 -2.20 14.41
N VAL A 63 9.48 -3.42 13.97
CA VAL A 63 10.85 -3.96 14.03
C VAL A 63 11.22 -4.56 12.68
N LEU A 64 12.39 -4.20 12.13
CA LEU A 64 12.90 -4.81 10.91
C LEU A 64 13.50 -6.19 11.23
N GLU A 65 12.91 -7.24 10.68
CA GLU A 65 13.50 -8.57 10.65
C GLU A 65 14.46 -8.70 9.45
N GLU A 66 15.76 -8.65 9.73
CA GLU A 66 16.80 -8.72 8.68
C GLU A 66 16.80 -10.04 7.90
N SER A 67 16.43 -11.15 8.53
CA SER A 67 16.36 -12.46 7.87
C SER A 67 15.24 -12.54 6.85
N SER A 68 14.08 -11.97 7.16
CA SER A 68 12.90 -11.98 6.30
C SER A 68 12.81 -10.75 5.40
N LYS A 69 13.70 -9.76 5.62
CA LYS A 69 13.74 -8.44 4.97
C LYS A 69 12.37 -7.76 5.01
N ARG A 70 11.71 -7.80 6.17
CA ARG A 70 10.37 -7.24 6.40
C ARG A 70 10.29 -6.59 7.77
N TYR A 71 9.47 -5.57 7.89
CA TYR A 71 9.06 -5.08 9.20
C TYR A 71 7.99 -6.00 9.78
N VAL A 72 8.09 -6.29 11.08
CA VAL A 72 7.04 -6.90 11.89
C VAL A 72 6.40 -5.80 12.72
N ILE A 73 5.10 -5.66 12.56
CA ILE A 73 4.28 -4.66 13.22
C ILE A 73 3.43 -5.39 14.25
N THR A 74 3.63 -5.06 15.52
CA THR A 74 2.75 -5.48 16.61
C THR A 74 1.80 -4.34 16.89
N PHE A 75 0.50 -4.64 16.96
CA PHE A 75 -0.54 -3.64 17.15
C PHE A 75 -1.71 -4.22 17.93
N ARG A 76 -2.53 -3.33 18.48
CA ARG A 76 -3.83 -3.66 19.07
C ARG A 76 -4.92 -2.92 18.34
N GLN A 77 -5.95 -3.61 17.86
CA GLN A 77 -7.10 -2.95 17.27
C GLN A 77 -7.82 -2.10 18.33
N ILE A 78 -8.27 -0.89 17.96
CA ILE A 78 -9.01 -0.04 18.90
C ILE A 78 -10.33 -0.74 19.28
N GLY A 79 -10.56 -0.91 20.59
CA GLY A 79 -11.66 -1.68 21.15
C GLY A 79 -11.46 -3.20 21.13
N GLY A 80 -10.28 -3.69 20.75
CA GLY A 80 -9.89 -5.10 20.85
C GLY A 80 -9.01 -5.36 22.08
N ASP A 81 -9.07 -6.60 22.58
CA ASP A 81 -8.38 -6.99 23.83
C ASP A 81 -7.06 -7.73 23.59
N SER A 82 -6.76 -8.09 22.34
CA SER A 82 -5.58 -8.87 21.98
C SER A 82 -4.62 -8.12 21.08
N ASP A 83 -3.34 -8.40 21.28
CA ASP A 83 -2.26 -7.94 20.41
C ASP A 83 -2.14 -8.87 19.21
N GLU A 84 -2.01 -8.26 18.03
CA GLU A 84 -1.80 -8.95 16.77
C GLU A 84 -0.45 -8.56 16.16
N THR A 85 0.04 -9.42 15.28
CA THR A 85 1.23 -9.13 14.47
C THR A 85 0.91 -9.24 12.99
N ILE A 86 1.52 -8.35 12.19
CA ILE A 86 1.49 -8.42 10.73
C ILE A 86 2.84 -8.01 10.16
N ARG A 87 3.17 -8.52 8.98
CA ARG A 87 4.41 -8.17 8.28
C ARG A 87 4.16 -7.10 7.23
N SER A 88 5.14 -6.25 6.99
CA SER A 88 5.15 -5.38 5.82
C SER A 88 5.44 -6.18 4.54
N GLU A 89 5.34 -5.51 3.40
CA GLU A 89 6.05 -5.95 2.20
C GLU A 89 7.58 -6.04 2.42
N ARG A 90 8.29 -6.69 1.49
CA ARG A 90 9.75 -6.83 1.59
C ARG A 90 10.48 -5.51 1.32
N THR A 91 11.52 -5.23 2.10
CA THR A 91 12.40 -4.06 1.94
C THR A 91 13.39 -4.19 0.79
N ASP A 92 13.65 -5.40 0.29
CA ASP A 92 14.44 -5.68 -0.91
C ASP A 92 13.59 -5.92 -2.16
N GLY A 93 12.26 -5.74 -2.05
CA GLY A 93 11.32 -5.90 -3.16
C GLY A 93 11.24 -4.67 -4.07
N ARG A 94 10.35 -4.74 -5.07
CA ARG A 94 10.13 -3.66 -6.06
C ARG A 94 9.84 -2.29 -5.41
N ARG A 95 9.11 -2.27 -4.30
CA ARG A 95 8.77 -1.07 -3.51
C ARG A 95 9.62 -0.92 -2.25
N GLY A 96 10.77 -1.59 -2.18
CA GLY A 96 11.57 -1.69 -0.96
C GLY A 96 11.92 -0.34 -0.32
N LYS A 97 12.24 0.67 -1.15
CA LYS A 97 12.49 2.05 -0.69
C LYS A 97 11.27 2.67 -0.02
N ASP A 98 10.09 2.55 -0.63
CA ASP A 98 8.83 3.06 -0.09
C ASP A 98 8.46 2.35 1.22
N VAL A 99 8.68 1.03 1.28
CA VAL A 99 8.47 0.22 2.50
C VAL A 99 9.37 0.69 3.63
N MET A 100 10.66 0.91 3.36
CA MET A 100 11.61 1.42 4.35
C MET A 100 11.22 2.81 4.84
N GLN A 101 10.80 3.71 3.95
CA GLN A 101 10.33 5.04 4.32
C GLN A 101 9.04 4.99 5.15
N LEU A 102 8.12 4.09 4.80
CA LEU A 102 6.82 3.98 5.45
C LEU A 102 6.91 3.38 6.85
N TRP A 103 7.67 2.29 7.01
CA TRP A 103 7.74 1.50 8.25
C TRP A 103 8.98 1.80 9.10
N GLY A 104 10.00 2.47 8.55
CA GLY A 104 11.15 2.94 9.32
C GLY A 104 10.87 4.15 10.21
N ARG A 105 9.63 4.65 10.21
CA ARG A 105 9.17 5.72 11.12
C ARG A 105 8.94 5.16 12.52
N ASP A 106 9.17 5.99 13.54
CA ASP A 106 8.72 5.67 14.89
C ASP A 106 7.20 5.87 14.99
N LEU A 107 6.48 4.75 14.99
CA LEU A 107 5.02 4.72 15.12
C LEU A 107 4.58 4.16 16.48
N LYS A 108 5.51 3.93 17.41
CA LYS A 108 5.17 3.33 18.69
C LYS A 108 4.19 4.23 19.46
N ASN A 109 3.09 3.62 19.92
CA ASN A 109 1.95 4.27 20.58
C ASN A 109 1.13 5.23 19.71
N HIS A 110 1.39 5.30 18.41
CA HIS A 110 0.53 6.05 17.49
C HIS A 110 -0.76 5.28 17.20
N ILE A 111 -1.84 6.03 17.00
CA ILE A 111 -3.07 5.53 16.42
C ILE A 111 -2.92 5.58 14.91
N CYS A 112 -3.13 4.44 14.26
CA CYS A 112 -2.90 4.27 12.83
C CYS A 112 -4.08 3.57 12.17
N ILE A 113 -4.31 3.86 10.88
CA ILE A 113 -5.13 3.01 10.01
C ILE A 113 -4.18 2.04 9.30
N LEU A 114 -4.24 0.77 9.67
CA LEU A 114 -3.55 -0.30 8.96
C LEU A 114 -4.41 -0.84 7.82
N PHE A 115 -3.79 -0.98 6.66
CA PHE A 115 -4.38 -1.65 5.51
C PHE A 115 -3.86 -3.09 5.53
N LYS A 116 -4.72 -4.05 5.86
CA LYS A 116 -4.42 -5.49 5.85
C LYS A 116 -4.81 -6.08 4.49
N HIS A 117 -3.84 -6.60 3.76
CA HIS A 117 -4.06 -7.31 2.50
C HIS A 117 -3.71 -8.79 2.65
N ASN A 118 -4.48 -9.67 2.01
CA ASN A 118 -4.15 -11.09 1.94
C ASN A 118 -3.56 -11.40 0.57
N GLU A 119 -2.25 -11.58 0.48
CA GLU A 119 -1.61 -12.01 -0.76
C GLU A 119 -1.85 -13.50 -0.99
N GLU A 120 -2.42 -13.85 -2.14
CA GLU A 120 -2.58 -15.25 -2.53
C GLU A 120 -1.22 -15.94 -2.66
N SER A 121 -1.12 -17.14 -2.09
CA SER A 121 0.05 -17.99 -2.25
C SER A 121 -0.14 -18.90 -3.44
N LYS A 122 0.87 -19.00 -4.31
CA LYS A 122 0.94 -20.04 -5.35
C LYS A 122 1.36 -21.40 -4.81
N ASP A 123 1.86 -21.44 -3.57
CA ASP A 123 2.20 -22.67 -2.87
C ASP A 123 0.91 -23.30 -2.29
N PRO A 124 0.51 -24.51 -2.74
CA PRO A 124 -0.70 -25.20 -2.28
C PRO A 124 -0.71 -25.45 -0.77
N SER A 125 0.47 -25.56 -0.13
CA SER A 125 0.59 -25.76 1.31
C SER A 125 0.25 -24.50 2.13
N LYS A 126 0.10 -23.35 1.47
CA LYS A 126 -0.22 -22.05 2.08
C LYS A 126 -1.45 -21.43 1.43
N SER A 127 -2.47 -22.25 1.22
CA SER A 127 -3.73 -21.88 0.56
C SER A 127 -4.44 -20.65 1.16
N GLY A 128 -4.21 -20.35 2.44
CA GLY A 128 -4.74 -19.16 3.11
C GLY A 128 -4.08 -17.83 2.73
N GLY A 129 -2.98 -17.86 1.96
CA GLY A 129 -2.22 -16.66 1.59
C GLY A 129 -1.35 -16.12 2.73
N PHE A 130 -0.72 -14.97 2.49
CA PHE A 130 0.08 -14.24 3.47
C PHE A 130 -0.56 -12.89 3.78
N ARG A 131 -0.81 -12.65 5.07
CA ARG A 131 -1.28 -11.34 5.53
C ARG A 131 -0.12 -10.35 5.56
N VAL A 132 -0.23 -9.30 4.77
CA VAL A 132 0.74 -8.21 4.70
C VAL A 132 0.06 -6.87 4.95
N ALA A 133 0.82 -5.92 5.49
CA ALA A 133 0.42 -4.52 5.63
C ALA A 133 1.14 -3.69 4.55
N PRO A 134 0.54 -3.50 3.35
CA PRO A 134 1.14 -2.70 2.29
C PRO A 134 1.21 -1.21 2.62
N PHE A 135 0.32 -0.71 3.49
CA PHE A 135 0.25 0.72 3.79
C PHE A 135 -0.24 1.00 5.21
N VAL A 136 0.09 2.20 5.70
CA VAL A 136 -0.40 2.73 6.98
C VAL A 136 -0.59 4.23 6.90
N ILE A 137 -1.69 4.72 7.48
CA ILE A 137 -1.91 6.15 7.73
C ILE A 137 -1.71 6.38 9.22
N ASP A 138 -0.82 7.30 9.56
CA ASP A 138 -0.58 7.74 10.93
C ASP A 138 -1.59 8.85 11.29
N LEU A 139 -2.38 8.64 12.34
CA LEU A 139 -3.34 9.61 12.88
C LEU A 139 -2.76 10.41 14.07
N GLY A 140 -1.52 10.12 14.45
CA GLY A 140 -0.79 10.74 15.54
C GLY A 140 -0.85 9.93 16.84
N LEU A 141 -0.24 10.50 17.88
CA LEU A 141 -0.25 9.91 19.22
C LEU A 141 -1.67 9.86 19.79
N GLU A 142 -1.94 8.80 20.55
CA GLU A 142 -3.12 8.73 21.39
C GLU A 142 -3.13 9.95 22.33
N LYS A 143 -4.12 10.83 22.15
CA LYS A 143 -4.33 11.94 23.07
C LYS A 143 -4.95 11.36 24.34
N ASN A 144 -4.20 11.45 25.44
CA ASN A 144 -4.69 11.15 26.79
C ASN A 144 -5.89 12.03 27.15
#